data_AF-A0A401H4A5-F1
#
_entry.id   AF-A0A401H4A5-F1
#
_cell.length_a   1.000
_cell.length_b   1.000
_cell.length_c   1.000
_cell.angle_alpha   90.00
_cell.angle_beta   90.00
_cell.angle_gamma   90.00
#
_symmetry.space_group_name_H-M   'P 1'
#
loop_
_entity.id
_entity.type
_entity.pdbx_description
1 polymer ?
#
loop_
_entity_poly.entity_id
_entity_poly.type
_entity_poly.pdbx_seq_one_letter_code
_entity_poly.pdbx_strand_id
1 'polypeptide(L)'
;MLALPPNSLSRLRELKASKEVVCVILQCPCDKPGWRPLETIKGVQLTGSTWDHVFLASLKKYGANALKRLELAGWNEMDDLRRLVECVPKLTWLDVGKRGGPGAANTPQTTSASKPVTVINTNAVEWATLLSNMPELTTFYGVRFFYEVSALAADPSILSLSDRSRVRKNDEVASVFAWKCPKLRRLDHWEEGSGKVIVLLRDGEKIRYEVRRVKV
;
A
#
# COMPACT_ATOMS: atom_id res chain seq x y z
N MET A 1 12.29 -28.44 -7.39
CA MET A 1 12.09 -27.23 -8.21
C MET A 1 10.76 -27.38 -8.93
N LEU A 2 9.81 -26.47 -8.71
CA LEU A 2 8.50 -26.53 -9.37
C LEU A 2 8.68 -26.12 -10.84
N ALA A 3 8.27 -26.98 -11.78
CA ALA A 3 8.31 -26.70 -13.21
C ALA A 3 6.88 -26.83 -13.78
N LEU A 4 6.42 -25.79 -14.46
CA LEU A 4 5.11 -25.77 -15.09
C LEU A 4 5.27 -25.98 -16.60
N PRO A 5 4.52 -26.92 -17.21
CA PRO A 5 4.44 -27.03 -18.66
C PRO A 5 3.99 -25.71 -19.31
N PRO A 6 4.35 -25.43 -20.57
CA PRO A 6 3.84 -24.29 -21.31
C PRO A 6 2.31 -24.20 -21.24
N ASN A 7 1.78 -22.97 -21.17
CA ASN A 7 0.34 -22.66 -21.06
C ASN A 7 -0.34 -23.11 -19.77
N SER A 8 0.44 -23.57 -18.78
CA SER A 8 -0.12 -23.81 -17.44
C SER A 8 -0.69 -22.51 -16.87
N LEU A 9 -1.91 -22.61 -16.35
CA LEU A 9 -2.60 -21.52 -15.66
C LEU A 9 -2.76 -20.27 -16.55
N SER A 10 -2.99 -20.45 -17.87
CA SER A 10 -3.10 -19.37 -18.86
C SER A 10 -4.27 -18.41 -18.61
N ARG A 11 -5.24 -18.78 -17.77
CA ARG A 11 -6.39 -17.95 -17.35
C ARG A 11 -6.29 -17.43 -15.92
N LEU A 12 -5.18 -17.69 -15.21
CA LEU A 12 -5.03 -17.28 -13.82
C LEU A 12 -4.87 -15.76 -13.72
N ARG A 13 -5.80 -15.12 -13.02
CA ARG A 13 -5.82 -13.65 -12.80
C ARG A 13 -5.38 -13.24 -11.40
N GLU A 14 -5.50 -14.12 -10.43
CA GLU A 14 -5.16 -13.85 -9.03
C GLU A 14 -4.36 -15.00 -8.44
N LEU A 15 -3.32 -14.68 -7.69
CA LEU A 15 -2.44 -15.65 -7.04
C LEU A 15 -2.09 -15.20 -5.62
N LYS A 16 -2.30 -16.08 -4.65
CA LYS A 16 -1.76 -15.96 -3.29
C LYS A 16 -0.79 -17.11 -3.06
N ALA A 17 0.51 -16.83 -3.05
CA ALA A 17 1.54 -17.86 -2.93
C ALA A 17 2.90 -17.26 -2.50
N SER A 18 3.88 -18.12 -2.24
CA SER A 18 5.26 -17.72 -1.96
C SER A 18 5.96 -17.14 -3.21
N LYS A 19 7.08 -16.44 -3.01
CA LYS A 19 7.87 -15.83 -4.09
C LYS A 19 8.25 -16.85 -5.16
N GLU A 20 8.64 -18.04 -4.75
CA GLU A 20 9.10 -19.11 -5.64
C GLU A 20 7.98 -19.53 -6.59
N VAL A 21 6.78 -19.77 -6.05
CA VAL A 21 5.60 -20.15 -6.86
C VAL A 21 5.19 -19.01 -7.79
N VAL A 22 5.20 -17.77 -7.31
CA VAL A 22 4.89 -16.59 -8.13
C VAL A 22 5.89 -16.45 -9.28
N CYS A 23 7.19 -16.63 -9.03
CA CYS A 23 8.23 -16.56 -10.06
C CYS A 23 8.02 -17.64 -11.12
N VAL A 24 7.79 -18.89 -10.71
CA VAL A 24 7.55 -20.01 -11.63
C VAL A 24 6.33 -19.74 -12.51
N ILE A 25 5.25 -19.20 -11.95
CA ILE A 25 4.05 -18.85 -12.70
C ILE A 25 4.32 -17.69 -13.66
N LEU A 26 4.97 -16.61 -13.22
CA LEU A 26 5.29 -15.46 -14.06
C LEU A 26 6.18 -15.83 -15.25
N GLN A 27 7.15 -16.72 -15.03
CA GLN A 27 8.11 -17.17 -16.04
C GLN A 27 7.56 -18.26 -16.97
N CYS A 28 6.48 -18.93 -16.59
CA CYS A 28 5.89 -20.01 -17.38
C CYS A 28 5.42 -19.46 -18.75
N PRO A 29 5.85 -20.05 -19.88
CA PRO A 29 5.47 -19.60 -21.21
C PRO A 29 3.95 -19.63 -21.45
N CYS A 30 3.43 -18.63 -22.16
CA CYS A 30 2.05 -18.56 -22.64
C CYS A 30 2.03 -18.42 -24.17
N ASP A 31 0.92 -18.82 -24.80
CA ASP A 31 0.69 -18.78 -26.25
C ASP A 31 1.00 -17.42 -26.89
N LYS A 32 0.82 -16.33 -26.15
CA LYS A 32 1.23 -14.99 -26.55
C LYS A 32 2.49 -14.58 -25.78
N PRO A 33 3.63 -14.34 -26.47
CA PRO A 33 4.86 -13.90 -25.84
C PRO A 33 4.62 -12.66 -24.96
N GLY A 34 5.04 -12.74 -23.69
CA GLY A 34 4.91 -11.64 -22.73
C GLY A 34 3.49 -11.38 -22.22
N TRP A 35 2.51 -12.22 -22.54
CA TRP A 35 1.13 -12.05 -22.10
C TRP A 35 0.72 -13.14 -21.10
N ARG A 36 0.59 -12.77 -19.83
CA ARG A 36 -0.04 -13.57 -18.79
C ARG A 36 -1.09 -12.70 -18.10
N PRO A 37 -2.35 -13.16 -17.94
CA PRO A 37 -3.42 -12.33 -17.39
C PRO A 37 -3.36 -12.19 -15.86
N LEU A 38 -2.20 -12.44 -15.23
CA LEU A 38 -2.05 -12.36 -13.78
C LEU A 38 -2.08 -10.89 -13.35
N GLU A 39 -3.21 -10.47 -12.82
CA GLU A 39 -3.50 -9.09 -12.43
C GLU A 39 -3.26 -8.83 -10.94
N THR A 40 -3.35 -9.87 -10.11
CA THR A 40 -3.26 -9.77 -8.65
C THR A 40 -2.29 -10.78 -8.06
N ILE A 41 -1.36 -10.31 -7.23
CA ILE A 41 -0.45 -11.14 -6.43
C ILE A 41 -0.62 -10.79 -4.95
N LYS A 42 -0.69 -11.80 -4.08
CA LYS A 42 -0.89 -11.64 -2.64
C LYS A 42 0.04 -12.49 -1.79
N GLY A 43 0.36 -11.99 -0.59
CA GLY A 43 1.01 -12.75 0.48
C GLY A 43 2.53 -12.85 0.38
N VAL A 44 3.16 -12.06 -0.49
CA VAL A 44 4.63 -12.06 -0.63
C VAL A 44 5.27 -11.16 0.42
N GLN A 45 6.30 -11.62 1.12
CA GLN A 45 7.01 -10.81 2.12
C GLN A 45 8.42 -10.45 1.62
N LEU A 46 8.76 -9.16 1.52
CA LEU A 46 10.12 -8.73 1.20
C LEU A 46 11.00 -8.81 2.45
N THR A 47 12.14 -9.49 2.36
CA THR A 47 13.00 -9.77 3.52
C THR A 47 14.44 -9.32 3.33
N GLY A 48 14.78 -8.68 2.19
CA GLY A 48 16.16 -8.37 1.80
C GLY A 48 16.97 -9.60 1.34
N SER A 49 16.28 -10.72 1.06
CA SER A 49 16.89 -11.98 0.65
C SER A 49 17.26 -12.00 -0.84
N THR A 50 18.14 -12.91 -1.25
CA THR A 50 18.43 -13.17 -2.68
C THR A 50 17.18 -13.49 -3.49
N TRP A 51 16.19 -14.16 -2.88
CA TRP A 51 14.90 -14.45 -3.50
C TRP A 51 14.07 -13.20 -3.79
N ASP A 52 14.27 -12.10 -3.07
CA ASP A 52 13.62 -10.82 -3.38
C ASP A 52 14.10 -10.28 -4.72
N HIS A 53 15.39 -10.38 -5.01
CA HIS A 53 15.95 -9.95 -6.29
C HIS A 53 15.39 -10.76 -7.47
N VAL A 54 15.27 -12.09 -7.31
CA VAL A 54 14.68 -12.97 -8.34
C VAL A 54 13.21 -12.64 -8.56
N PHE A 55 12.47 -12.39 -7.48
CA PHE A 55 11.07 -12.00 -7.53
C PHE A 55 10.87 -10.65 -8.21
N LEU A 56 11.61 -9.62 -7.81
CA LEU A 56 11.53 -8.28 -8.38
C LEU A 56 11.93 -8.26 -9.86
N ALA A 57 12.97 -8.99 -10.26
CA ALA A 57 13.36 -9.15 -11.66
C ALA A 57 12.25 -9.84 -12.48
N SER A 58 11.60 -10.86 -11.90
CA SER A 58 10.48 -11.55 -12.54
C SER A 58 9.27 -10.64 -12.70
N LEU A 59 8.94 -9.83 -11.68
CA LEU A 59 7.88 -8.81 -11.77
C LEU A 59 8.17 -7.79 -12.86
N LYS A 60 9.40 -7.25 -12.91
CA LYS A 60 9.81 -6.27 -13.91
C LYS A 60 9.69 -6.81 -15.34
N LYS A 61 10.10 -8.06 -15.55
CA LYS A 61 10.12 -8.68 -16.87
C LYS A 61 8.75 -9.16 -17.34
N TYR A 62 7.97 -9.76 -16.46
CA TYR A 62 6.73 -10.48 -16.83
C TYR A 62 5.46 -9.85 -16.26
N GLY A 63 5.54 -9.17 -15.10
CA GLY A 63 4.40 -8.58 -14.42
C GLY A 63 4.04 -7.15 -14.86
N ALA A 64 5.01 -6.38 -15.38
CA ALA A 64 4.88 -4.94 -15.59
C ALA A 64 3.69 -4.49 -16.48
N ASN A 65 3.16 -5.35 -17.34
CA ASN A 65 2.05 -5.02 -18.24
C ASN A 65 0.67 -5.43 -17.72
N ALA A 66 0.57 -6.56 -17.01
CA ALA A 66 -0.70 -7.13 -16.58
C ALA A 66 -1.02 -6.85 -15.11
N LEU A 67 0.00 -6.77 -14.24
CA LEU A 67 -0.21 -6.65 -12.82
C LEU A 67 -0.83 -5.28 -12.47
N LYS A 68 -1.95 -5.33 -11.75
CA LYS A 68 -2.68 -4.14 -11.27
C LYS A 68 -2.65 -4.04 -9.75
N ARG A 69 -2.59 -5.18 -9.07
CA ARG A 69 -2.75 -5.30 -7.63
C ARG A 69 -1.64 -6.14 -7.01
N LEU A 70 -0.97 -5.57 -6.00
CA LEU A 70 0.02 -6.29 -5.21
C LEU A 70 -0.28 -6.14 -3.71
N GLU A 71 -0.41 -7.27 -3.02
CA GLU A 71 -0.54 -7.36 -1.56
C GLU A 71 0.69 -8.04 -0.99
N LEU A 72 1.57 -7.26 -0.39
CA LEU A 72 2.67 -7.81 0.39
C LEU A 72 2.17 -8.22 1.78
N ALA A 73 2.75 -9.29 2.31
CA ALA A 73 2.59 -9.64 3.72
C ALA A 73 3.44 -8.71 4.61
N GLY A 74 4.59 -8.24 4.10
CA GLY A 74 5.47 -7.32 4.81
C GLY A 74 6.75 -6.99 4.06
N TRP A 75 7.56 -6.13 4.66
CA TRP A 75 8.82 -5.59 4.12
C TRP A 75 9.76 -5.20 5.27
N ASN A 76 11.07 -5.07 5.03
CA ASN A 76 12.02 -4.69 6.10
C ASN A 76 12.48 -3.23 5.97
N GLU A 77 12.99 -2.88 4.78
CA GLU A 77 13.66 -1.61 4.54
C GLU A 77 12.98 -0.80 3.43
N MET A 78 13.07 0.53 3.51
CA MET A 78 12.50 1.40 2.48
C MET A 78 13.13 1.16 1.11
N ASP A 79 14.37 0.69 1.07
CA ASP A 79 15.07 0.32 -0.17
C ASP A 79 14.44 -0.89 -0.88
N ASP A 80 13.78 -1.80 -0.14
CA ASP A 80 13.03 -2.90 -0.75
C ASP A 80 11.83 -2.36 -1.54
N LEU A 81 11.15 -1.36 -0.96
CA LEU A 81 10.00 -0.72 -1.59
C LEU A 81 10.41 0.18 -2.76
N ARG A 82 11.55 0.89 -2.67
CA ARG A 82 12.10 1.65 -3.81
C ARG A 82 12.31 0.72 -5.02
N ARG A 83 12.99 -0.41 -4.81
CA ARG A 83 13.22 -1.42 -5.85
C ARG A 83 11.91 -2.00 -6.39
N LEU A 84 10.93 -2.24 -5.53
CA LEU A 84 9.60 -2.72 -5.94
C LEU A 84 8.92 -1.75 -6.89
N VAL A 85 8.86 -0.48 -6.51
CA VAL A 85 8.17 0.55 -7.29
C VAL A 85 8.78 0.71 -8.69
N GLU A 86 10.10 0.60 -8.81
CA GLU A 86 10.79 0.59 -10.10
C GLU A 86 10.42 -0.62 -11.00
N CYS A 87 10.06 -1.75 -10.39
CA CYS A 87 9.72 -2.96 -11.13
C CYS A 87 8.28 -2.97 -11.63
N VAL A 88 7.35 -2.31 -10.92
CA VAL A 88 5.91 -2.34 -11.22
C VAL A 88 5.26 -0.94 -11.15
N PRO A 89 5.72 0.05 -11.94
CA PRO A 89 5.27 1.44 -11.85
C PRO A 89 3.79 1.64 -12.27
N LYS A 90 3.18 0.66 -12.93
CA LYS A 90 1.79 0.72 -13.43
C LYS A 90 0.74 0.13 -12.48
N LEU A 91 1.13 -0.19 -11.23
CA LEU A 91 0.18 -0.66 -10.21
C LEU A 91 -0.89 0.40 -9.94
N THR A 92 -2.13 -0.06 -9.80
CA THR A 92 -3.27 0.79 -9.40
C THR A 92 -3.64 0.57 -7.94
N TRP A 93 -3.17 -0.52 -7.34
CA TRP A 93 -3.47 -0.93 -5.97
C TRP A 93 -2.23 -1.59 -5.36
N LEU A 94 -1.76 -1.06 -4.22
CA LEU A 94 -0.61 -1.59 -3.49
C LEU A 94 -0.93 -1.66 -1.99
N ASP A 95 -0.73 -2.82 -1.40
CA ASP A 95 -0.65 -3.00 0.05
C ASP A 95 0.76 -3.48 0.38
N VAL A 96 1.51 -2.71 1.18
CA VAL A 96 2.88 -3.08 1.57
C VAL A 96 2.91 -4.02 2.77
N GLY A 97 1.79 -4.26 3.43
CA GLY A 97 1.73 -5.10 4.62
C GLY A 97 2.51 -4.49 5.79
N LYS A 98 3.05 -5.35 6.67
CA LYS A 98 3.69 -4.91 7.92
C LYS A 98 5.20 -4.74 7.73
N ARG A 99 5.75 -3.66 8.27
CA ARG A 99 7.21 -3.47 8.37
C ARG A 99 7.80 -4.42 9.42
N GLY A 100 8.73 -5.27 9.03
CA GLY A 100 9.57 -6.09 9.91
C GLY A 100 10.73 -5.28 10.49
N GLY A 101 10.99 -5.43 11.78
CA GLY A 101 12.13 -4.82 12.48
C GLY A 101 11.76 -3.90 13.66
N PRO A 102 12.74 -3.52 14.51
CA PRO A 102 12.53 -2.60 15.63
C PRO A 102 12.25 -1.19 15.09
N GLY A 103 11.07 -0.65 15.38
CA GLY A 103 10.58 0.62 14.81
C GLY A 103 9.46 0.47 13.79
N ALA A 104 8.75 -0.68 13.78
CA ALA A 104 7.53 -0.85 13.02
C ALA A 104 6.55 0.30 13.32
N ALA A 105 6.23 1.10 12.29
CA ALA A 105 5.28 2.22 12.38
C ALA A 105 3.86 1.79 12.84
N ASN A 106 3.63 0.49 12.99
CA ASN A 106 2.34 -0.14 13.21
C ASN A 106 2.32 -1.16 14.38
N THR A 107 3.35 -1.27 15.24
CA THR A 107 3.25 -2.15 16.42
C THR A 107 2.26 -1.56 17.44
N PRO A 108 1.18 -2.28 17.81
CA PRO A 108 0.44 -1.96 19.02
C PRO A 108 1.38 -2.26 20.20
N GLN A 109 1.71 -1.24 20.99
CA GLN A 109 2.31 -1.49 22.31
C GLN A 109 1.30 -2.29 23.12
N THR A 110 1.71 -3.46 23.59
CA THR A 110 0.87 -4.36 24.39
C THR A 110 0.54 -3.75 25.75
N THR A 111 -0.76 -3.80 26.08
CA THR A 111 -1.38 -3.84 27.41
C THR A 111 -1.02 -2.74 28.42
N SER A 112 -1.77 -1.64 28.38
CA SER A 112 -2.22 -0.92 29.59
C SER A 112 -3.56 -0.20 29.32
N ALA A 113 -4.45 -0.20 30.31
CA ALA A 113 -5.89 0.05 30.23
C ALA A 113 -6.30 1.53 30.04
N SER A 114 -5.64 2.25 29.13
CA SER A 114 -6.05 3.58 28.68
C SER A 114 -5.69 3.67 27.21
N LYS A 115 -6.67 3.85 26.30
CA LYS A 115 -6.45 3.91 24.83
C LYS A 115 -5.23 4.81 24.53
N PRO A 116 -4.05 4.25 24.21
CA PRO A 116 -2.89 5.08 23.96
C PRO A 116 -3.07 5.73 22.60
N VAL A 117 -2.81 7.03 22.53
CA VAL A 117 -2.75 7.78 21.27
C VAL A 117 -1.82 7.04 20.33
N THR A 118 -2.33 6.57 19.19
CA THR A 118 -1.52 5.90 18.17
C THR A 118 -0.48 6.90 17.67
N VAL A 119 0.78 6.70 18.05
CA VAL A 119 1.90 7.54 17.62
C VAL A 119 2.18 7.24 16.16
N ILE A 120 1.89 8.18 15.27
CA ILE A 120 2.18 8.07 13.85
C ILE A 120 3.56 8.64 13.60
N ASN A 121 4.57 7.78 13.54
CA ASN A 121 5.95 8.17 13.23
C ASN A 121 6.26 8.07 11.72
N THR A 122 5.25 8.32 10.88
CA THR A 122 5.36 8.13 9.44
C THR A 122 5.71 9.44 8.74
N ASN A 123 6.84 9.46 8.01
CA ASN A 123 7.21 10.59 7.18
C ASN A 123 6.39 10.61 5.88
N ALA A 124 5.26 11.33 5.87
CA ALA A 124 4.36 11.41 4.73
C ALA A 124 5.04 11.93 3.44
N VAL A 125 6.04 12.81 3.55
CA VAL A 125 6.75 13.38 2.38
C VAL A 125 7.63 12.33 1.71
N GLU A 126 8.35 11.52 2.50
CA GLU A 126 9.16 10.41 1.98
C GLU A 126 8.28 9.40 1.25
N TRP A 127 7.16 8.99 1.87
CA TRP A 127 6.21 8.07 1.25
C TRP A 127 5.56 8.65 0.00
N ALA A 128 5.10 9.89 0.01
CA ALA A 128 4.52 10.53 -1.17
C ALA A 128 5.54 10.63 -2.32
N THR A 129 6.82 10.87 -2.01
CA THR A 129 7.90 10.88 -3.00
C THR A 129 8.10 9.48 -3.59
N LEU A 130 8.16 8.44 -2.75
CA LEU A 130 8.23 7.05 -3.23
C LEU A 130 7.05 6.70 -4.13
N LEU A 131 5.81 6.94 -3.67
CA LEU A 131 4.59 6.58 -4.38
C LEU A 131 4.35 7.40 -5.65
N SER A 132 4.94 8.59 -5.79
CA SER A 132 4.87 9.39 -7.03
C SER A 132 5.47 8.67 -8.25
N ASN A 133 6.33 7.68 -8.03
CA ASN A 133 6.85 6.82 -9.10
C ASN A 133 5.82 5.78 -9.61
N MET A 134 4.63 5.71 -9.00
CA MET A 134 3.47 4.94 -9.49
C MET A 134 2.32 5.89 -9.85
N PRO A 135 2.36 6.55 -11.03
CA PRO A 135 1.38 7.58 -11.39
C PRO A 135 -0.05 7.03 -11.49
N GLU A 136 -0.22 5.73 -11.72
CA GLU A 136 -1.51 5.04 -11.83
C GLU A 136 -2.08 4.58 -10.48
N LEU A 137 -1.34 4.76 -9.38
CA LEU A 137 -1.75 4.28 -8.06
C LEU A 137 -3.00 5.01 -7.58
N THR A 138 -4.06 4.25 -7.31
CA THR A 138 -5.35 4.77 -6.81
C THR A 138 -5.60 4.42 -5.35
N THR A 139 -5.01 3.32 -4.89
CA THR A 139 -5.24 2.76 -3.55
C THR A 139 -3.92 2.29 -2.96
N PHE A 140 -3.64 2.72 -1.73
CA PHE A 140 -2.44 2.35 -1.00
C PHE A 140 -2.77 1.95 0.45
N TYR A 141 -2.24 0.81 0.89
CA TYR A 141 -2.41 0.27 2.23
C TYR A 141 -1.09 -0.26 2.82
N GLY A 142 -1.09 -0.54 4.11
CA GLY A 142 0.05 -1.02 4.90
C GLY A 142 0.72 0.07 5.75
N VAL A 143 0.30 1.33 5.63
CA VAL A 143 0.90 2.47 6.34
C VAL A 143 -0.16 3.48 6.75
N ARG A 144 -0.18 3.82 8.05
CA ARG A 144 -1.05 4.87 8.59
C ARG A 144 -0.36 6.21 8.53
N PHE A 145 -1.07 7.20 7.99
CA PHE A 145 -0.60 8.59 7.90
C PHE A 145 -1.45 9.58 8.68
N PHE A 146 -2.71 9.25 8.91
CA PHE A 146 -3.71 10.15 9.48
C PHE A 146 -3.90 9.88 10.96
N TYR A 147 -3.91 10.93 11.77
CA TYR A 147 -4.22 10.87 13.19
C TYR A 147 -5.72 10.68 13.42
N GLU A 148 -6.05 9.95 14.48
CA GLU A 148 -7.42 9.88 14.98
C GLU A 148 -7.88 11.28 15.45
N VAL A 149 -9.03 11.70 14.93
CA VAL A 149 -9.74 12.91 15.35
C VAL A 149 -11.08 12.46 15.93
N SER A 150 -11.40 12.94 17.13
CA SER A 150 -12.59 12.51 17.86
C SER A 150 -13.86 12.80 17.05
N ALA A 151 -14.77 11.84 16.90
CA ALA A 151 -15.97 11.99 16.06
C ALA A 151 -16.99 13.01 16.59
N LEU A 152 -16.84 13.45 17.85
CA LEU A 152 -17.63 14.56 18.43
C LEU A 152 -17.23 15.94 17.84
N ALA A 153 -16.19 15.97 17.00
CA ALA A 153 -15.62 17.13 16.30
C ALA A 153 -16.42 17.67 15.12
N ALA A 154 -17.70 17.34 14.98
CA ALA A 154 -18.51 17.89 13.88
C ALA A 154 -18.59 19.43 13.96
N ASP A 155 -18.41 20.00 15.15
CA ASP A 155 -18.28 21.44 15.38
C ASP A 155 -16.81 21.82 15.68
N PRO A 156 -16.16 22.60 14.79
CA PRO A 156 -14.79 23.11 14.99
C PRO A 156 -14.60 23.90 16.30
N SER A 157 -15.69 24.45 16.86
CA SER A 157 -15.65 25.25 18.08
C SER A 157 -15.46 24.39 19.35
N ILE A 158 -15.89 23.12 19.31
CA ILE A 158 -15.85 22.18 20.45
C ILE A 158 -14.52 21.38 20.49
N LEU A 159 -13.70 21.52 19.44
CA LEU A 159 -12.44 20.80 19.34
C LEU A 159 -11.42 21.22 20.41
N SER A 160 -10.84 20.21 21.07
CA SER A 160 -9.65 20.41 21.89
C SER A 160 -8.52 20.99 21.06
N LEU A 161 -7.60 21.74 21.69
CA LEU A 161 -6.40 22.26 21.01
C LEU A 161 -5.58 21.13 20.36
N SER A 162 -5.53 19.94 20.97
CA SER A 162 -4.88 18.76 20.43
C SER A 162 -5.56 18.24 19.16
N ASP A 163 -6.89 18.23 19.10
CA ASP A 163 -7.61 17.79 17.90
C ASP A 163 -7.43 18.78 16.74
N ARG A 164 -7.43 20.09 17.01
CA ARG A 164 -7.15 21.10 15.99
C ARG A 164 -5.77 20.91 15.35
N SER A 165 -4.76 20.59 16.15
CA SER A 165 -3.42 20.29 15.66
C SER A 165 -3.39 19.01 14.80
N ARG A 166 -4.09 17.96 15.21
CA ARG A 166 -4.21 16.72 14.42
C ARG A 166 -4.93 16.94 13.10
N VAL A 167 -6.00 17.73 13.09
CA VAL A 167 -6.73 18.10 11.88
C VAL A 167 -5.80 18.82 10.90
N ARG A 168 -5.09 19.87 11.34
CA ARG A 168 -4.11 20.57 10.50
C ARG A 168 -3.04 19.61 9.96
N LYS A 169 -2.56 18.69 10.79
CA LYS A 169 -1.56 17.71 10.34
C LYS A 169 -2.11 16.74 9.30
N ASN A 170 -3.34 16.28 9.46
CA ASN A 170 -4.03 15.45 8.48
C ASN A 170 -4.26 16.21 7.16
N ASP A 171 -4.60 17.50 7.22
CA ASP A 171 -4.75 18.35 6.03
C ASP A 171 -3.42 18.50 5.28
N GLU A 172 -2.30 18.69 6.00
CA GLU A 172 -0.96 18.70 5.40
C GLU A 172 -0.65 17.37 4.69
N VAL A 173 -0.89 16.24 5.35
CA VAL A 173 -0.69 14.90 4.79
C VAL A 173 -1.54 14.70 3.53
N ALA A 174 -2.83 15.04 3.59
CA ALA A 174 -3.74 14.94 2.45
C ALA A 174 -3.27 15.78 1.27
N SER A 175 -2.81 17.01 1.54
CA SER A 175 -2.29 17.94 0.53
C SER A 175 -1.04 17.40 -0.16
N VAL A 176 -0.08 16.86 0.62
CA VAL A 176 1.16 16.27 0.10
C VAL A 176 0.86 15.09 -0.83
N PHE A 177 -0.01 14.16 -0.41
CA PHE A 177 -0.40 13.02 -1.25
C PHE A 177 -1.21 13.45 -2.47
N ALA A 178 -2.11 14.41 -2.32
CA ALA A 178 -2.92 14.88 -3.44
C ALA A 178 -2.06 15.52 -4.54
N TRP A 179 -1.03 16.26 -4.15
CA TRP A 179 -0.07 16.90 -5.05
C TRP A 179 0.88 15.90 -5.72
N LYS A 180 1.54 15.04 -4.94
CA LYS A 180 2.55 14.10 -5.45
C LYS A 180 1.94 12.89 -6.18
N CYS A 181 0.75 12.45 -5.78
CA CYS A 181 0.11 11.24 -6.29
C CYS A 181 -1.30 11.58 -6.82
N PRO A 182 -1.43 12.10 -8.05
CA PRO A 182 -2.67 12.70 -8.53
C PRO A 182 -3.85 11.72 -8.65
N LYS A 183 -3.57 10.43 -8.87
CA LYS A 183 -4.61 9.38 -8.95
C LYS A 183 -4.91 8.71 -7.61
N LEU A 184 -4.10 8.94 -6.58
CA LEU A 184 -4.26 8.32 -5.27
C LEU A 184 -5.53 8.85 -4.59
N ARG A 185 -6.41 7.93 -4.19
CA ARG A 185 -7.73 8.23 -3.63
C ARG A 185 -7.98 7.54 -2.31
N ARG A 186 -7.42 6.35 -2.08
CA ARG A 186 -7.73 5.52 -0.91
C ARG A 186 -6.47 5.19 -0.13
N LEU A 187 -6.54 5.42 1.17
CA LEU A 187 -5.48 5.21 2.15
C LEU A 187 -6.04 4.51 3.40
N ASP A 188 -5.16 3.91 4.19
CA ASP A 188 -5.53 3.28 5.46
C ASP A 188 -6.21 4.25 6.42
N HIS A 189 -7.24 3.75 7.08
CA HIS A 189 -7.79 4.39 8.27
C HIS A 189 -6.82 4.24 9.44
N TRP A 190 -6.88 5.18 10.39
CA TRP A 190 -6.04 5.17 11.60
C TRP A 190 -6.32 3.98 12.53
N GLU A 191 -7.49 3.37 12.41
CA GLU A 191 -7.91 2.16 13.13
C GLU A 191 -7.96 0.96 12.17
N GLU A 192 -7.11 -0.05 12.43
CA GLU A 192 -7.08 -1.32 11.69
C GLU A 192 -8.31 -2.18 12.01
N GLY A 193 -8.83 -2.88 11.01
CA GLY A 193 -10.03 -3.71 11.17
C GLY A 193 -11.34 -2.93 11.33
N SER A 194 -11.32 -1.58 11.33
CA SER A 194 -12.51 -0.74 11.47
C SER A 194 -13.50 -0.82 10.30
N GLY A 195 -13.12 -1.47 9.20
CA GLY A 195 -13.90 -1.48 7.95
C GLY A 195 -14.03 -0.11 7.31
N LYS A 196 -13.15 0.84 7.66
CA LYS A 196 -13.13 2.21 7.14
C LYS A 196 -11.83 2.49 6.39
N VAL A 197 -11.88 3.49 5.52
CA VAL A 197 -10.72 4.01 4.76
C VAL A 197 -10.73 5.52 4.76
N ILE A 198 -9.55 6.11 4.59
CA ILE A 198 -9.41 7.53 4.26
C ILE A 198 -9.54 7.68 2.75
N VAL A 199 -10.42 8.59 2.32
CA VAL A 199 -10.62 8.94 0.92
C VAL A 199 -10.17 10.37 0.68
N LEU A 200 -9.19 10.55 -0.21
CA LEU A 200 -8.77 11.85 -0.71
C LEU A 200 -9.74 12.35 -1.77
N LEU A 201 -10.33 13.51 -1.52
CA LEU A 201 -11.23 14.21 -2.42
C LEU A 201 -10.52 15.43 -3.00
N ARG A 202 -10.71 15.63 -4.32
CA ARG A 202 -10.20 16.77 -5.07
C ARG A 202 -11.40 17.50 -5.65
N ASP A 203 -11.58 18.75 -5.26
CA ASP A 203 -12.70 19.60 -5.65
C ASP A 203 -12.12 20.89 -6.23
N GLY A 204 -11.77 20.85 -7.52
CA GLY A 204 -10.92 21.86 -8.16
C GLY A 204 -9.55 21.92 -7.48
N GLU A 205 -9.22 23.09 -6.95
CA GLU A 205 -7.97 23.33 -6.20
C GLU A 205 -8.04 22.91 -4.73
N LYS A 206 -9.24 22.57 -4.22
CA LYS A 206 -9.42 22.19 -2.82
C LYS A 206 -9.19 20.70 -2.62
N ILE A 207 -8.33 20.37 -1.66
CA ILE A 207 -8.07 19.01 -1.21
C ILE A 207 -8.74 18.79 0.14
N ARG A 208 -9.49 17.69 0.26
CA ARG A 208 -10.14 17.25 1.50
C ARG A 208 -9.91 15.76 1.70
N TYR A 209 -10.00 15.30 2.95
CA TYR A 209 -10.07 13.87 3.25
C TYR A 209 -11.38 13.54 3.96
N GLU A 210 -11.91 12.34 3.71
CA GLU A 210 -13.11 11.82 4.37
C GLU A 210 -12.88 10.40 4.86
N VAL A 211 -13.51 10.04 5.98
CA VAL A 211 -13.58 8.66 6.43
C VAL A 211 -14.80 8.00 5.79
N ARG A 212 -14.60 6.91 5.05
CA ARG A 212 -15.69 6.14 4.44
C ARG A 212 -15.68 4.70 4.90
N ARG A 213 -16.86 4.12 5.15
CA ARG A 213 -17.00 2.68 5.35
C ARG A 213 -16.80 1.95 4.03
N VAL A 214 -16.04 0.88 4.08
CA VAL A 214 -15.89 -0.07 2.97
C VAL A 214 -16.96 -1.13 3.13
N LYS A 215 -17.81 -1.30 2.10
CA LYS A 215 -18.60 -2.53 2.00
C LYS A 215 -17.62 -3.65 1.65
N VAL A 216 -17.45 -4.58 2.58
CA VAL A 216 -16.75 -5.85 2.34
C VAL A 216 -17.60 -6.70 1.40
#